data_AF-A0A521B6S1-F1
#
_entry.id   AF-A0A521B6S1-F1
#
_cell.length_a   1.000
_cell.length_b   1.000
_cell.length_c   1.000
_cell.angle_alpha   90.00
_cell.angle_beta   90.00
_cell.angle_gamma   90.00
#
_symmetry.space_group_name_H-M   'P 1'
#
loop_
_entity.id
_entity.type
_entity.pdbx_description
1 polymer ?
#
loop_
_entity_poly.entity_id
_entity_poly.type
_entity_poly.pdbx_seq_one_letter_code
_entity_poly.pdbx_strand_id
1 'polypeptide(L)'
;MGFLLSIIALILFVIIYILDELTSLFINVRKRKWFKVISKRKFTKAFKIDVFANYLFSDFWTLIFSTGGYAFGRFGETLSSCIGKKKIEKTLSWSGLLLYYILYAIDFSQWKNKGHCIASIMLDREIEEFLKR
;
A
#
# COMPACT_ATOMS: atom_id res chain seq x y z
N MET A 1 18.55 -19.06 11.51
CA MET A 1 17.29 -19.66 11.02
C MET A 1 16.32 -18.64 10.42
N GLY A 2 16.06 -17.49 11.06
CA GLY A 2 15.11 -16.48 10.56
C GLY A 2 15.40 -15.93 9.16
N PHE A 3 16.67 -15.68 8.82
CA PHE A 3 17.08 -15.22 7.49
C PHE A 3 16.75 -16.23 6.36
N LEU A 4 17.01 -17.51 6.58
CA LEU A 4 16.65 -18.54 5.60
C LEU A 4 15.13 -18.66 5.45
N LEU A 5 14.41 -18.58 6.57
CA LEU A 5 12.95 -18.61 6.58
C LEU A 5 12.34 -17.43 5.83
N SER A 6 12.90 -16.22 5.94
CA SER A 6 12.41 -15.05 5.21
C SER A 6 12.62 -15.18 3.69
N ILE A 7 13.75 -15.73 3.26
CA ILE A 7 14.00 -16.03 1.84
C ILE A 7 12.99 -17.06 1.32
N ILE A 8 12.78 -18.16 2.05
CA ILE A 8 11.80 -19.19 1.67
C ILE A 8 10.39 -18.60 1.61
N ALA A 9 10.00 -17.79 2.60
CA ALA A 9 8.70 -17.14 2.63
C ALA A 9 8.49 -16.20 1.44
N LEU A 10 9.52 -15.44 1.04
CA LEU A 10 9.47 -14.57 -0.13
C LEU A 10 9.28 -15.36 -1.43
N ILE A 11 10.03 -16.46 -1.61
CA ILE A 11 9.89 -17.34 -2.78
C ILE A 11 8.47 -17.91 -2.85
N LEU A 12 7.96 -18.43 -1.72
CA LEU A 12 6.60 -18.96 -1.65
C LEU A 12 5.55 -17.89 -1.93
N PHE A 13 5.73 -16.67 -1.42
CA PHE A 13 4.83 -15.55 -1.68
C PHE A 13 4.74 -15.24 -3.18
N VAL A 14 5.87 -15.17 -3.89
CA VAL A 14 5.91 -14.91 -5.34
C VAL A 14 5.18 -16.02 -6.11
N ILE A 15 5.44 -17.28 -5.78
CA ILE A 15 4.79 -18.43 -6.45
C ILE A 15 3.28 -18.39 -6.24
N ILE A 16 2.83 -18.26 -4.99
CA ILE A 16 1.40 -18.23 -4.64
C ILE A 16 0.73 -17.00 -5.27
N TYR A 17 1.39 -15.85 -5.29
CA TYR A 17 0.86 -14.65 -5.92
C TYR A 17 0.55 -14.86 -7.40
N ILE A 18 1.47 -15.48 -8.16
CA ILE A 18 1.27 -15.77 -9.59
C ILE A 18 0.10 -16.75 -9.79
N LEU A 19 0.02 -17.81 -8.98
CA LEU A 19 -1.07 -18.78 -9.06
C LEU A 19 -2.43 -18.16 -8.73
N ASP A 20 -2.51 -17.29 -7.71
CA ASP A 20 -3.72 -16.55 -7.38
C ASP A 20 -4.11 -15.58 -8.50
N GLU A 21 -3.13 -14.90 -9.12
CA GLU A 21 -3.39 -14.01 -10.25
C GLU A 21 -4.09 -14.75 -11.40
N LEU A 22 -3.62 -15.95 -11.77
CA LEU A 22 -4.23 -16.78 -12.80
C LEU A 22 -5.61 -17.29 -12.41
N THR A 23 -5.75 -17.87 -11.21
CA THR A 23 -7.03 -18.45 -10.75
C THR A 23 -8.11 -17.37 -10.56
N SER A 24 -7.73 -16.16 -10.13
CA SER A 24 -8.64 -15.03 -9.93
C SER A 24 -9.37 -14.59 -11.21
N LEU A 25 -8.82 -14.87 -12.39
CA LEU A 25 -9.40 -14.55 -13.70
C LEU A 25 -10.56 -15.46 -14.10
N PHE A 26 -10.71 -16.62 -13.45
CA PHE A 26 -11.71 -17.63 -13.80
C PHE A 26 -12.75 -17.85 -12.70
N ILE A 27 -12.39 -17.65 -11.43
CA ILE A 27 -13.28 -17.93 -10.29
C ILE A 27 -14.37 -16.85 -10.15
N ASN A 28 -15.64 -17.28 -10.11
CA ASN A 28 -16.82 -16.43 -9.80
C ASN A 28 -17.00 -15.19 -10.70
N VAL A 29 -16.47 -15.22 -11.92
CA VAL A 29 -16.56 -14.11 -12.87
C VAL A 29 -17.45 -14.38 -14.08
N ARG A 30 -17.76 -15.65 -14.39
CA ARG A 30 -18.54 -16.06 -15.57
C ARG A 30 -19.99 -15.54 -15.62
N LYS A 31 -20.55 -15.08 -14.48
CA LYS A 31 -21.94 -14.59 -14.34
C LYS A 31 -22.07 -13.09 -14.00
N ARG A 32 -20.96 -12.34 -13.89
CA ARG A 32 -20.96 -10.90 -13.51
C ARG A 32 -20.20 -10.08 -14.55
N LYS A 33 -20.29 -8.74 -14.50
CA LYS A 33 -19.44 -7.84 -15.29
C LYS A 33 -17.95 -8.13 -14.97
N TRP A 34 -17.32 -8.97 -15.78
CA TRP A 34 -15.98 -9.57 -15.54
C TRP A 34 -14.96 -8.51 -15.12
N PHE A 35 -14.85 -7.43 -15.90
CA PHE A 35 -13.95 -6.31 -15.64
C PHE A 35 -14.15 -5.66 -14.25
N LYS A 36 -15.40 -5.47 -13.82
CA LYS A 36 -15.70 -4.83 -12.53
C LYS A 36 -15.29 -5.72 -11.36
N VAL A 37 -15.48 -7.04 -11.48
CA VAL A 37 -15.10 -8.00 -10.44
C VAL A 37 -13.59 -8.12 -10.33
N ILE A 38 -12.90 -8.25 -11.47
CA ILE A 38 -11.44 -8.33 -11.50
C ILE A 38 -10.82 -7.04 -10.98
N SER A 39 -11.27 -5.87 -11.47
CA SER A 39 -10.77 -4.57 -11.01
C SER A 39 -10.92 -4.41 -9.48
N LYS A 40 -12.08 -4.76 -8.91
CA LYS A 40 -12.29 -4.71 -7.45
C LYS A 40 -11.32 -5.62 -6.69
N ARG A 41 -11.11 -6.85 -7.17
CA ARG A 41 -10.16 -7.80 -6.55
C ARG A 41 -8.73 -7.30 -6.59
N LYS A 42 -8.28 -6.80 -7.75
CA LYS A 42 -6.93 -6.23 -7.92
C LYS A 42 -6.74 -5.03 -7.00
N PHE A 43 -7.73 -4.14 -6.92
CA PHE A 43 -7.68 -3.00 -6.01
C PHE A 43 -7.56 -3.44 -4.55
N THR A 44 -8.39 -4.38 -4.08
CA THR A 44 -8.29 -4.91 -2.71
C THR A 44 -6.94 -5.57 -2.44
N LYS A 45 -6.39 -6.29 -3.41
CA LYS A 45 -5.06 -6.91 -3.27
C LYS A 45 -3.95 -5.85 -3.20
N ALA A 46 -3.96 -4.88 -4.11
CA ALA A 46 -3.00 -3.78 -4.11
C ALA A 46 -3.04 -3.00 -2.79
N PHE A 47 -4.24 -2.70 -2.28
CA PHE A 47 -4.42 -2.06 -0.98
C PHE A 47 -3.79 -2.87 0.16
N LYS A 48 -4.04 -4.19 0.22
CA LYS A 48 -3.45 -5.07 1.26
C LYS A 48 -1.93 -5.15 1.16
N ILE A 49 -1.40 -5.18 -0.06
CA ILE A 49 0.06 -5.18 -0.29
C ILE A 49 0.67 -3.84 0.14
N ASP A 50 0.02 -2.72 -0.14
CA ASP A 50 0.46 -1.39 0.30
C ASP A 50 0.52 -1.29 1.83
N VAL A 51 -0.54 -1.74 2.52
CA VAL A 51 -0.56 -1.85 4.00
C VAL A 51 0.57 -2.73 4.51
N PHE A 52 0.76 -3.92 3.91
CA PHE A 52 1.81 -4.85 4.34
C PHE A 52 3.21 -4.28 4.08
N ALA A 53 3.42 -3.57 2.97
CA ALA A 53 4.69 -2.94 2.65
C ALA A 53 5.04 -1.82 3.63
N ASN A 54 4.07 -0.98 4.01
CA ASN A 54 4.26 0.02 5.06
C ASN A 54 4.67 -0.61 6.38
N TYR A 55 3.99 -1.69 6.78
CA TYR A 55 4.24 -2.41 8.03
C TYR A 55 5.61 -3.11 8.04
N LEU A 56 5.88 -3.97 7.05
CA LEU A 56 7.03 -4.86 7.06
C LEU A 56 8.36 -4.13 6.82
N PHE A 57 8.34 -3.04 6.04
CA PHE A 57 9.54 -2.30 5.67
C PHE A 57 9.60 -0.93 6.35
N SER A 58 8.98 -0.77 7.52
CA SER A 58 8.88 0.49 8.25
C SER A 58 10.24 1.16 8.51
N ASP A 59 11.25 0.37 8.86
CA ASP A 59 12.60 0.88 9.13
C ASP A 59 13.27 1.42 7.87
N PHE A 60 13.10 0.71 6.75
CA PHE A 60 13.59 1.13 5.45
C PHE A 60 12.92 2.44 5.00
N TRP A 61 11.60 2.55 5.13
CA TRP A 61 10.87 3.78 4.82
C TRP A 61 11.25 4.93 5.75
N THR A 62 11.43 4.65 7.04
CA THR A 62 11.85 5.66 8.01
C THR A 62 13.24 6.18 7.66
N LEU A 63 14.19 5.30 7.36
CA LEU A 63 15.55 5.68 6.99
C LEU A 63 15.58 6.55 5.73
N ILE A 64 14.82 6.18 4.69
CA ILE A 64 14.93 6.83 3.38
C ILE A 64 14.00 8.03 3.26
N PHE A 65 12.78 7.98 3.80
CA PHE A 65 11.73 8.96 3.53
C PHE A 65 11.39 9.88 4.69
N SER A 66 11.89 9.64 5.90
CA SER A 66 11.54 10.41 7.10
C SER A 66 12.65 11.34 7.56
N THR A 67 12.28 12.49 8.11
CA THR A 67 13.15 13.34 8.95
C THR A 67 12.63 13.45 10.40
N GLY A 68 11.62 12.66 10.78
CA GLY A 68 10.98 12.65 12.10
C GLY A 68 9.45 12.55 12.02
N GLY A 69 8.75 12.96 13.08
CA GLY A 69 7.28 13.03 13.12
C GLY A 69 6.56 11.68 13.10
N TYR A 70 5.41 11.63 12.42
CA TYR A 70 4.56 10.44 12.28
C TYR A 70 5.36 9.18 11.92
N ALA A 71 5.12 8.03 12.55
CA ALA A 71 5.90 6.83 12.27
C ALA A 71 5.37 6.06 11.04
N PHE A 72 6.29 5.50 10.23
CA PHE A 72 5.93 4.40 9.33
C PHE A 72 5.68 3.13 10.14
N GLY A 73 5.02 2.14 9.55
CA GLY A 73 4.90 0.82 10.19
C GLY A 73 3.65 0.62 11.05
N ARG A 74 2.62 1.45 10.93
CA ARG A 74 1.33 1.18 11.57
C ARG A 74 0.59 0.10 10.80
N PHE A 75 0.40 -1.07 11.42
CA PHE A 75 -0.35 -2.16 10.78
C PHE A 75 -1.80 -1.73 10.51
N GLY A 76 -2.27 -1.99 9.29
CA GLY A 76 -3.57 -1.54 8.81
C GLY A 76 -3.57 -0.20 8.06
N GLU A 77 -2.44 0.52 8.02
CA GLU A 77 -2.30 1.78 7.29
C GLU A 77 -1.47 1.60 6.01
N THR A 78 -1.89 2.23 4.91
CA THR A 78 -1.15 2.24 3.64
C THR A 78 0.10 3.12 3.68
N LEU A 79 1.10 2.83 2.85
CA LEU A 79 2.29 3.67 2.72
C LEU A 79 1.92 5.06 2.21
N SER A 80 0.98 5.11 1.25
CA SER A 80 0.42 6.32 0.68
C SER A 80 -0.23 7.24 1.75
N SER A 81 -0.97 6.68 2.72
CA SER A 81 -1.53 7.42 3.87
C SER A 81 -0.42 8.02 4.73
N CYS A 82 0.57 7.22 5.10
CA CYS A 82 1.66 7.64 5.97
C CYS A 82 2.49 8.78 5.33
N ILE A 83 2.82 8.65 4.03
CA ILE A 83 3.47 9.72 3.26
C ILE A 83 2.61 10.99 3.24
N GLY A 84 1.28 10.86 3.09
CA GLY A 84 0.35 11.99 3.15
C GLY A 84 0.39 12.73 4.49
N LYS A 85 0.33 12.00 5.61
CA LYS A 85 0.43 12.57 6.97
C LYS A 85 1.77 13.27 7.19
N LYS A 86 2.88 12.62 6.81
CA LYS A 86 4.22 13.23 6.88
C LYS A 86 4.36 14.46 5.99
N LYS A 87 3.72 14.49 4.84
CA LYS A 87 3.71 15.68 3.96
C LYS A 87 3.04 16.86 4.64
N ILE A 88 1.93 16.63 5.35
CA ILE A 88 1.24 17.66 6.15
C ILE A 88 2.13 18.14 7.30
N GLU A 89 2.78 17.22 8.01
CA GLU A 89 3.71 17.53 9.11
C GLU A 89 5.04 18.13 8.64
N LYS A 90 5.32 18.14 7.33
CA LYS A 90 6.60 18.56 6.73
C LYS A 90 7.80 17.75 7.25
N THR A 91 7.60 16.46 7.49
CA THR A 91 8.61 15.52 8.02
C THR A 91 9.08 14.47 7.00
N LEU A 92 8.90 14.76 5.72
CA LEU A 92 9.46 13.98 4.61
C LEU A 92 10.89 14.44 4.29
N SER A 93 11.78 13.49 4.05
CA SER A 93 13.08 13.75 3.46
C SER A 93 12.95 14.17 1.99
N TRP A 94 14.06 14.58 1.36
CA TRP A 94 14.10 14.90 -0.08
C TRP A 94 13.65 13.73 -0.96
N SER A 95 14.10 12.51 -0.67
CA SER A 95 13.66 11.29 -1.34
C SER A 95 12.18 10.98 -1.07
N GLY A 96 11.69 11.26 0.14
CA GLY A 96 10.26 11.13 0.46
C GLY A 96 9.39 12.11 -0.33
N LEU A 97 9.85 13.35 -0.48
CA LEU A 97 9.19 14.37 -1.31
C LEU A 97 9.21 13.99 -2.79
N LEU A 98 10.32 13.44 -3.29
CA LEU A 98 10.40 12.93 -4.66
C LEU A 98 9.35 11.85 -4.90
N LEU A 99 9.27 10.85 -4.02
CA LEU A 99 8.26 9.79 -4.12
C LEU A 99 6.83 10.37 -4.06
N TYR A 100 6.57 11.32 -3.15
CA TYR A 100 5.28 12.01 -3.08
C TYR A 100 4.89 12.66 -4.41
N TYR A 101 5.81 13.37 -5.07
CA TYR A 101 5.51 14.03 -6.34
C TYR A 101 5.39 13.06 -7.52
N ILE A 102 6.11 11.94 -7.51
CA ILE A 102 5.92 10.87 -8.49
C ILE A 102 4.49 10.32 -8.39
N LEU A 103 4.05 9.99 -7.16
CA LEU A 103 2.68 9.50 -6.92
C LEU A 103 1.63 10.56 -7.24
N TYR A 104 1.93 11.84 -6.94
CA TYR A 104 1.09 12.95 -7.34
C TYR A 104 0.92 12.98 -8.86
N ALA A 105 2.00 12.89 -9.63
CA ALA A 105 1.96 12.99 -11.10
C ALA A 105 1.23 11.81 -11.77
N ILE A 106 1.40 10.58 -11.26
CA ILE A 106 0.81 9.37 -11.85
C ILE A 106 -0.71 9.33 -11.65
N ASP A 107 -1.20 9.69 -10.47
CA ASP A 107 -2.63 9.65 -10.17
C ASP A 107 -3.32 10.99 -10.46
N PHE A 108 -3.38 11.33 -11.75
CA PHE A 108 -4.05 12.54 -12.22
C PHE A 108 -5.53 12.62 -11.83
N SER A 109 -6.17 11.48 -11.57
CA SER A 109 -7.56 11.41 -11.12
C SER A 109 -7.76 12.08 -9.75
N GLN A 110 -6.71 12.12 -8.92
CA GLN A 110 -6.72 12.67 -7.57
C GLN A 110 -6.15 14.09 -7.47
N TRP A 111 -5.80 14.75 -8.58
CA TRP A 111 -5.25 16.12 -8.53
C TRP A 111 -6.21 17.12 -7.88
N LYS A 112 -7.52 16.97 -8.12
CA LYS A 112 -8.56 17.79 -7.48
C LYS A 112 -8.63 17.58 -5.96
N ASN A 113 -8.18 16.42 -5.49
CA ASN A 113 -8.14 16.04 -4.07
C ASN A 113 -6.77 16.27 -3.43
N LYS A 114 -6.01 17.25 -3.94
CA LYS A 114 -4.66 17.61 -3.47
C LYS A 114 -3.61 16.50 -3.67
N GLY A 115 -3.88 15.53 -4.54
CA GLY A 115 -2.96 14.47 -4.94
C GLY A 115 -3.15 13.14 -4.22
N HIS A 116 -2.58 12.07 -4.80
CA HIS A 116 -2.76 10.67 -4.37
C HIS A 116 -2.58 10.46 -2.86
N CYS A 117 -1.43 10.87 -2.30
CA CYS A 117 -1.11 10.60 -0.91
C CYS A 117 -2.03 11.36 0.07
N ILE A 118 -2.41 12.60 -0.26
CA ILE A 118 -3.32 13.38 0.58
C ILE A 118 -4.73 12.80 0.55
N ALA A 119 -5.20 12.40 -0.64
CA ALA A 119 -6.48 11.71 -0.80
C ALA A 119 -6.52 10.33 -0.13
N SER A 120 -5.36 9.71 0.12
CA SER A 120 -5.25 8.37 0.71
C SER A 120 -5.04 8.38 2.22
N ILE A 121 -5.09 9.53 2.89
CA ILE A 121 -4.91 9.61 4.34
C ILE A 121 -6.03 8.85 5.05
N MET A 122 -5.64 7.85 5.83
CA MET A 122 -6.53 7.01 6.62
C MET A 122 -6.69 7.55 8.05
N LEU A 123 -7.94 7.59 8.51
CA LEU A 123 -8.31 7.86 9.90
C LEU A 123 -8.11 6.62 10.77
N ASP A 124 -7.98 6.82 12.09
CA ASP A 124 -7.79 5.73 13.05
C ASP A 124 -8.90 4.66 12.97
N ARG A 125 -10.16 5.09 12.82
CA ARG A 125 -11.30 4.19 12.64
C ARG A 125 -11.18 3.29 11.41
N GLU A 126 -10.59 3.78 10.31
CA GLU A 126 -10.45 3.03 9.06
C GLU A 126 -9.34 1.98 9.19
N ILE A 127 -8.28 2.33 9.92
CA ILE A 127 -7.20 1.41 10.27
C ILE A 127 -7.74 0.31 11.19
N GLU A 128 -8.53 0.67 12.22
CA GLU A 128 -9.16 -0.30 13.11
C GLU A 128 -10.16 -1.22 12.40
N GLU A 129 -10.95 -0.68 11.46
CA GLU A 129 -11.83 -1.49 10.63
C GLU A 129 -11.06 -2.49 9.78
N PHE A 130 -9.88 -2.13 9.26
CA PHE A 130 -9.03 -3.07 8.53
C PHE A 130 -8.61 -4.24 9.42
N LEU A 131 -8.24 -3.97 10.68
CA LEU A 131 -7.79 -5.00 11.62
C LEU A 131 -8.90 -5.98 12.04
N LYS A 132 -10.17 -5.62 11.85
CA LYS A 132 -11.34 -6.46 12.16
C LYS A 132 -11.74 -7.40 11.01
N ARG A 133 -11.18 -7.24 9.81
CA ARG A 133 -11.53 -7.99 8.60
C ARG A 133 -10.59 -9.16 8.34
#